data_AF-A0A9P1CTF8-F1
#
_entry.id   AF-A0A9P1CTF8-F1
#
_cell.length_a   1.000
_cell.length_b   1.000
_cell.length_c   1.000
_cell.angle_alpha   90.00
_cell.angle_beta   90.00
_cell.angle_gamma   90.00
#
_symmetry.space_group_name_H-M   'P 1'
#
loop_
_entity.id
_entity.type
_entity.pdbx_description
1 polymer ?
#
loop_
_entity_poly.entity_id
_entity_poly.type
_entity_poly.pdbx_seq_one_letter_code
_entity_poly.pdbx_strand_id
1 'polypeptide(L)'
;MANKLIDVSELTKKSKDEGLLPQPHQPTYKLALVEIYVENAKGNPGGSDKLTNGHRFDSIPIANGMIENGMSCQIVNYVKEEHQKFFNVLKRFDGVIVRCNPGQINADGGDQNAFDESMLKLSKKIPVWPTADVI
;
A
#
# COMPACT_ATOMS: atom_id res chain seq x y z
N MET A 1 17.22 -20.82 -0.46
CA MET A 1 16.74 -19.99 -1.58
C MET A 1 16.59 -18.57 -1.05
N ALA A 2 17.19 -17.57 -1.68
CA ALA A 2 17.01 -16.18 -1.24
C ALA A 2 15.52 -15.84 -1.29
N ASN A 3 14.95 -15.38 -0.17
CA ASN A 3 13.52 -15.07 -0.10
C ASN A 3 13.26 -13.75 -0.82
N LYS A 4 13.15 -13.82 -2.16
CA LYS A 4 13.03 -12.66 -3.06
C LYS A 4 11.76 -11.86 -2.71
N LEU A 5 11.86 -10.54 -2.80
CA LEU A 5 10.72 -9.61 -2.70
C LEU A 5 9.56 -10.02 -3.62
N ILE A 6 8.36 -9.56 -3.32
CA ILE A 6 7.20 -9.77 -4.20
C ILE A 6 7.39 -8.90 -5.44
N ASP A 7 7.19 -9.49 -6.62
CA ASP A 7 7.19 -8.73 -7.86
C ASP A 7 5.94 -7.84 -7.92
N VAL A 8 6.16 -6.53 -7.91
CA VAL A 8 5.11 -5.50 -8.00
C VAL A 8 5.23 -4.69 -9.29
N SER A 9 6.11 -5.09 -10.22
CA SER A 9 6.38 -4.35 -11.46
C SER A 9 5.16 -4.21 -12.36
N GLU A 10 4.20 -5.10 -12.22
CA GLU A 10 2.93 -5.03 -12.93
C GLU A 10 2.03 -3.91 -12.41
N LEU A 11 2.23 -3.37 -11.21
CA LEU A 11 1.40 -2.29 -10.64
C LEU A 11 1.90 -0.91 -11.02
N THR A 12 0.98 0.02 -11.29
CA THR A 12 1.34 1.41 -11.55
C THR A 12 1.83 2.09 -10.27
N LYS A 13 3.08 2.57 -10.28
CA LYS A 13 3.64 3.39 -9.19
C LYS A 13 3.27 4.87 -9.40
N LYS A 14 2.75 5.51 -8.37
CA LYS A 14 2.34 6.94 -8.35
C LYS A 14 3.23 7.81 -7.46
N SER A 15 4.13 7.21 -6.67
CA SER A 15 4.99 7.90 -5.71
C SER A 15 6.47 7.55 -5.91
N LYS A 16 7.37 8.36 -5.33
CA LYS A 16 8.82 8.18 -5.37
C LYS A 16 9.33 7.81 -3.99
N ASP A 17 9.98 6.65 -3.89
CA ASP A 17 10.46 6.07 -2.63
C ASP A 17 11.74 6.74 -2.07
N GLU A 18 11.91 8.05 -2.28
CA GLU A 18 13.05 8.82 -1.75
C GLU A 18 13.06 8.77 -0.21
N GLY A 19 14.10 8.17 0.37
CA GLY A 19 14.22 7.97 1.82
C GLY A 19 13.71 6.62 2.35
N LEU A 20 13.17 5.75 1.48
CA LEU A 20 12.90 4.36 1.83
C LEU A 20 14.22 3.58 1.95
N LEU A 21 14.38 2.82 3.02
CA LEU A 21 15.56 2.01 3.26
C LEU A 21 15.65 0.83 2.26
N PRO A 22 16.87 0.33 1.98
CA PRO A 22 17.04 -0.91 1.25
C PRO A 22 16.33 -2.08 1.94
N GLN A 23 15.63 -2.90 1.16
CA GLN A 23 14.92 -4.06 1.71
C GLN A 23 15.93 -5.13 2.18
N PRO A 24 15.65 -5.87 3.27
CA PRO A 24 16.53 -6.94 3.70
C PRO A 24 16.66 -8.04 2.64
N HIS A 25 17.83 -8.66 2.52
CA HIS A 25 18.05 -9.77 1.58
C HIS A 25 17.22 -11.03 1.91
N GLN A 26 16.92 -11.22 3.21
CA GLN A 26 16.16 -12.36 3.73
C GLN A 26 15.14 -11.85 4.76
N PRO A 27 14.05 -11.21 4.30
CA PRO A 27 13.07 -10.65 5.21
C PRO A 27 12.31 -11.76 5.95
N THR A 28 12.07 -11.58 7.25
CA THR A 28 11.27 -12.50 8.08
C THR A 28 9.82 -12.52 7.62
N TYR A 29 9.30 -11.36 7.22
CA TYR A 29 7.96 -11.18 6.64
C TYR A 29 8.02 -10.20 5.46
N LYS A 30 7.16 -10.41 4.48
CA LYS A 30 6.96 -9.52 3.33
C LYS A 30 5.66 -8.77 3.48
N LEU A 31 5.75 -7.49 3.78
CA LEU A 31 4.60 -6.62 4.01
C LEU A 31 4.41 -5.68 2.81
N ALA A 32 3.15 -5.33 2.56
CA ALA A 32 2.80 -4.25 1.65
C ALA A 32 2.20 -3.08 2.44
N LEU A 33 2.67 -1.87 2.17
CA LEU A 33 2.00 -0.65 2.61
C LEU A 33 1.24 -0.08 1.41
N VAL A 34 -0.08 -0.04 1.53
CA VAL A 34 -1.01 0.35 0.46
C VAL A 34 -1.39 1.81 0.62
N GLU A 35 -1.14 2.61 -0.40
CA GLU A 35 -1.56 4.01 -0.47
C GLU A 35 -2.42 4.25 -1.72
N ILE A 36 -3.09 5.39 -1.78
CA ILE A 36 -3.76 5.89 -2.99
C ILE A 36 -3.18 7.25 -3.35
N TYR A 37 -3.20 7.62 -4.63
CA TYR A 37 -2.87 8.96 -5.11
C TYR A 37 -4.08 9.53 -5.84
N VAL A 38 -4.64 10.64 -5.36
CA VAL A 38 -5.83 11.26 -5.97
C VAL A 38 -5.39 12.24 -7.05
N GLU A 39 -5.49 11.83 -8.32
CA GLU A 39 -4.91 12.57 -9.46
C GLU A 39 -5.50 13.98 -9.60
N ASN A 40 -6.82 14.10 -9.44
CA ASN A 40 -7.56 15.35 -9.65
C ASN A 40 -7.87 16.08 -8.33
N ALA A 41 -7.05 15.90 -7.29
CA ALA A 41 -7.24 16.59 -6.02
C ALA A 41 -7.10 18.12 -6.20
N LYS A 42 -8.12 18.87 -5.78
CA LYS A 42 -8.17 20.34 -5.92
C LYS A 42 -7.01 20.98 -5.15
N GLY A 43 -6.15 21.69 -5.87
CA GLY A 43 -5.06 22.52 -5.31
C GLY A 43 -3.81 21.75 -4.84
N ASN A 44 -3.88 20.43 -4.67
CA ASN A 44 -2.72 19.59 -4.35
C ASN A 44 -2.89 18.17 -4.93
N PRO A 45 -2.39 17.91 -6.16
CA PRO A 45 -2.42 16.57 -6.76
C PRO A 45 -1.86 15.51 -5.82
N GLY A 46 -2.62 14.43 -5.61
CA GLY A 46 -2.33 13.36 -4.63
C GLY A 46 -3.14 13.44 -3.34
N GLY A 47 -3.65 14.62 -2.99
CA GLY A 47 -4.37 14.91 -1.74
C GLY A 47 -3.52 15.71 -0.74
N SER A 48 -4.17 16.44 0.17
CA SER A 48 -3.50 17.30 1.15
C SER A 48 -2.60 16.55 2.15
N ASP A 49 -2.77 15.23 2.26
CA ASP A 49 -2.00 14.36 3.14
C ASP A 49 -0.69 13.86 2.51
N LYS A 50 -0.44 14.13 1.22
CA LYS A 50 0.75 13.69 0.50
C LYS A 50 1.84 14.75 0.48
N LEU A 51 3.08 14.27 0.56
CA LEU A 51 4.28 15.06 0.31
C LEU A 51 4.51 15.19 -1.21
N THR A 52 5.48 16.00 -1.60
CA THR A 52 5.87 16.22 -3.00
C THR A 52 6.33 14.95 -3.73
N ASN A 53 6.73 13.91 -2.98
CA ASN A 53 7.08 12.60 -3.52
C ASN A 53 5.86 11.67 -3.73
N GLY A 54 4.64 12.13 -3.45
CA GLY A 54 3.39 11.39 -3.64
C GLY A 54 3.07 10.37 -2.55
N HIS A 55 3.91 10.22 -1.52
CA HIS A 55 3.61 9.42 -0.33
C HIS A 55 2.90 10.25 0.72
N ARG A 56 2.14 9.60 1.60
CA ARG A 56 1.80 10.22 2.89
C ARG A 56 3.06 10.45 3.71
N PHE A 57 3.03 11.48 4.55
CA PHE A 57 4.14 11.82 5.44
C PHE A 57 4.58 10.66 6.35
N ASP A 58 3.67 9.75 6.69
CA ASP A 58 3.90 8.62 7.60
C ASP A 58 4.36 7.33 6.90
N SER A 59 4.23 7.22 5.58
CA SER A 59 4.35 5.91 4.91
C SER A 59 5.79 5.42 4.80
N ILE A 60 6.74 6.29 4.45
CA ILE A 60 8.17 5.95 4.46
C ILE A 60 8.64 5.62 5.89
N PRO A 61 8.36 6.42 6.93
CA PRO A 61 8.70 6.07 8.31
C PRO A 61 8.13 4.72 8.78
N ILE A 62 6.87 4.40 8.46
CA ILE A 62 6.27 3.09 8.79
C ILE A 62 7.02 1.96 8.09
N ALA A 63 7.28 2.09 6.79
CA ALA A 63 7.99 1.08 6.01
C ALA A 63 9.43 0.90 6.51
N ASN A 64 10.14 1.98 6.82
CA ASN A 64 11.48 1.95 7.39
C ASN A 64 11.52 1.26 8.76
N GLY A 65 10.54 1.53 9.63
CA GLY A 65 10.44 0.84 10.92
C GLY A 65 10.30 -0.68 10.76
N MET A 66 9.59 -1.16 9.74
CA MET A 66 9.50 -2.58 9.42
C MET A 66 10.83 -3.14 8.90
N ILE A 67 11.49 -2.38 8.01
CA ILE A 67 12.78 -2.74 7.42
C ILE A 67 13.88 -2.88 8.46
N GLU A 68 13.98 -1.94 9.39
CA GLU A 68 14.94 -1.99 10.50
C GLU A 68 14.71 -3.19 11.42
N ASN A 69 13.49 -3.71 11.49
CA ASN A 69 13.12 -4.91 12.24
C ASN A 69 13.22 -6.20 11.40
N GLY A 70 13.95 -6.17 10.29
CA GLY A 70 14.26 -7.36 9.47
C GLY A 70 13.10 -7.86 8.60
N MET A 71 12.03 -7.07 8.45
CA MET A 71 10.94 -7.35 7.51
C MET A 71 11.20 -6.62 6.19
N SER A 72 10.53 -7.02 5.11
CA SER A 72 10.42 -6.17 3.91
C SER A 72 9.09 -5.44 3.94
N CYS A 73 9.08 -4.19 3.48
CA CYS A 73 7.88 -3.40 3.32
C CYS A 73 7.91 -2.69 1.97
N GLN A 74 7.08 -3.15 1.04
CA GLN A 74 6.96 -2.58 -0.30
C GLN A 74 5.77 -1.62 -0.32
N ILE A 75 6.00 -0.35 -0.63
CA ILE A 75 4.93 0.64 -0.76
C ILE A 75 4.31 0.52 -2.15
N VAL A 76 3.01 0.23 -2.23
CA VAL A 76 2.26 0.03 -3.47
C VAL A 76 1.09 1.01 -3.55
N ASN A 77 0.83 1.55 -4.75
CA ASN A 77 -0.27 2.48 -4.97
C ASN A 77 -1.48 1.72 -5.54
N TYR A 78 -2.66 1.93 -4.96
CA TYR A 78 -3.90 1.48 -5.52
C TYR A 78 -4.31 2.40 -6.68
N VAL A 79 -4.50 1.80 -7.85
CA VAL A 79 -5.03 2.45 -9.06
C VAL A 79 -6.32 1.72 -9.43
N LYS A 80 -7.42 2.47 -9.55
CA LYS A 80 -8.78 1.90 -9.68
C LYS A 80 -8.93 0.99 -10.91
N GLU A 81 -8.28 1.33 -12.03
CA GLU A 81 -8.27 0.51 -13.26
C GLU A 81 -7.56 -0.83 -13.07
N GLU A 82 -6.73 -0.95 -12.02
CA GLU A 82 -5.91 -2.12 -11.73
C GLU A 82 -6.48 -2.98 -10.61
N HIS A 83 -7.71 -2.73 -10.12
CA HIS A 83 -8.29 -3.38 -8.93
C HIS A 83 -8.02 -4.89 -8.85
N GLN A 84 -8.36 -5.64 -9.90
CA GLN A 84 -8.20 -7.09 -9.92
C GLN A 84 -6.72 -7.52 -9.85
N LYS A 85 -5.85 -6.83 -10.61
CA LYS A 85 -4.40 -7.06 -10.63
C LYS A 85 -3.80 -6.75 -9.25
N PHE A 86 -4.17 -5.61 -8.69
CA PHE A 86 -3.75 -5.12 -7.38
C PHE A 86 -3.99 -6.15 -6.28
N PHE A 87 -5.23 -6.64 -6.15
CA PHE A 87 -5.55 -7.64 -5.13
C PHE A 87 -4.95 -9.03 -5.41
N ASN A 88 -4.61 -9.36 -6.66
CA ASN A 88 -3.84 -10.57 -6.95
C ASN A 88 -2.39 -10.45 -6.48
N VAL A 89 -1.80 -9.27 -6.60
CA VAL A 89 -0.47 -8.98 -6.06
C VAL A 89 -0.48 -9.03 -4.53
N LEU A 90 -1.45 -8.37 -3.88
CA LEU A 90 -1.50 -8.30 -2.41
C LEU A 90 -1.59 -9.66 -1.72
N LYS A 91 -2.27 -10.64 -2.32
CA LYS A 91 -2.38 -12.01 -1.78
C LYS A 91 -1.02 -12.74 -1.64
N ARG A 92 0.04 -12.24 -2.27
CA ARG A 92 1.39 -12.82 -2.20
C ARG A 92 2.21 -12.29 -1.03
N PHE A 93 1.75 -11.23 -0.36
CA PHE A 93 2.39 -10.69 0.83
C PHE A 93 1.93 -11.44 2.08
N ASP A 94 2.74 -11.39 3.13
CA ASP A 94 2.44 -11.97 4.44
C ASP A 94 1.51 -11.06 5.26
N GLY A 95 1.40 -9.77 4.92
CA GLY A 95 0.48 -8.83 5.55
C GLY A 95 0.40 -7.49 4.83
N VAL A 96 -0.66 -6.72 5.11
CA VAL A 96 -0.95 -5.45 4.44
C VAL A 96 -1.25 -4.34 5.45
N ILE A 97 -0.67 -3.17 5.25
CA ILE A 97 -0.99 -1.94 5.98
C ILE A 97 -1.70 -0.99 5.03
N VAL A 98 -2.95 -0.65 5.31
CA VAL A 98 -3.78 0.27 4.54
C VAL A 98 -3.56 1.69 5.05
N ARG A 99 -2.96 2.51 4.18
CA ARG A 99 -2.76 3.95 4.35
C ARG A 99 -3.53 4.75 3.28
N CYS A 100 -4.64 4.20 2.79
CA CYS A 100 -5.63 4.95 2.02
C CYS A 100 -6.60 5.64 2.97
N ASN A 101 -6.77 6.97 2.87
CA ASN A 101 -7.79 7.64 3.69
C ASN A 101 -9.20 7.28 3.20
N PRO A 102 -10.19 7.20 4.11
CA PRO A 102 -11.59 7.08 3.73
C PRO A 102 -12.01 8.16 2.72
N GLY A 103 -12.69 7.73 1.66
CA GLY A 103 -13.22 8.61 0.62
C GLY A 103 -12.23 8.99 -0.48
N GLN A 104 -10.92 8.77 -0.32
CA GLN A 104 -9.94 9.08 -1.37
C GLN A 104 -10.13 8.21 -2.62
N ILE A 105 -10.63 6.99 -2.46
CA ILE A 105 -10.89 6.11 -3.61
C ILE A 105 -12.03 6.67 -4.47
N ASN A 106 -13.11 7.10 -3.84
CA ASN A 106 -14.22 7.77 -4.54
C ASN A 106 -13.77 9.12 -5.13
N ALA A 107 -12.94 9.89 -4.41
CA ALA A 107 -12.42 11.17 -4.89
C ALA A 107 -11.52 11.02 -6.12
N ASP A 108 -10.81 9.90 -6.23
CA ASP A 108 -10.05 9.54 -7.43
C ASP A 108 -10.95 8.92 -8.52
N GLY A 109 -12.25 8.76 -8.28
CA GLY A 109 -13.22 8.21 -9.22
C GLY A 109 -13.26 6.68 -9.28
N GLY A 110 -12.71 6.00 -8.27
CA GLY A 110 -12.88 4.56 -8.06
C GLY A 110 -14.10 4.25 -7.19
N ASP A 111 -14.22 2.99 -6.78
CA ASP A 111 -15.27 2.51 -5.87
C ASP A 111 -14.66 2.14 -4.50
N GLN A 112 -14.94 2.97 -3.49
CA GLN A 112 -14.48 2.77 -2.12
C GLN A 112 -15.05 1.48 -1.51
N ASN A 113 -16.33 1.18 -1.76
CA ASN A 113 -16.97 0.00 -1.17
C ASN A 113 -16.36 -1.28 -1.75
N ALA A 114 -16.12 -1.31 -3.06
CA ALA A 114 -15.46 -2.45 -3.70
C ALA A 114 -14.04 -2.67 -3.16
N PHE A 115 -13.28 -1.60 -2.89
CA PHE A 115 -11.97 -1.70 -2.26
C PHE A 115 -12.06 -2.24 -0.82
N ASP A 116 -12.94 -1.66 -0.01
CA ASP A 116 -13.11 -2.04 1.40
C ASP A 116 -13.56 -3.52 1.51
N GLU A 117 -14.50 -3.96 0.66
CA GLU A 117 -14.92 -5.35 0.56
C GLU A 117 -13.76 -6.29 0.19
N SER A 118 -12.92 -5.89 -0.77
CA SER A 118 -11.77 -6.69 -1.21
C SER A 118 -10.69 -6.77 -0.13
N MET A 119 -10.45 -5.69 0.64
CA MET A 119 -9.60 -5.70 1.82
C MET A 119 -10.15 -6.60 2.93
N LEU A 120 -11.45 -6.57 3.19
CA LEU A 120 -12.11 -7.46 4.15
C LEU A 120 -12.05 -8.93 3.71
N LYS A 121 -12.18 -9.21 2.41
CA LYS A 121 -12.00 -10.57 1.87
C LYS A 121 -10.53 -11.02 2.02
N LEU A 122 -9.57 -10.11 1.89
CA LEU A 122 -8.14 -10.38 2.05
C LEU A 122 -7.76 -10.62 3.52
N SER A 123 -8.35 -9.89 4.47
CA SER A 123 -8.07 -10.02 5.91
C SER A 123 -8.40 -11.40 6.47
N LYS A 124 -9.29 -12.13 5.81
CA LYS A 124 -9.62 -13.54 6.11
C LYS A 124 -8.50 -14.53 5.75
N LYS A 125 -7.46 -14.08 5.05
CA LYS A 125 -6.35 -14.93 4.57
C LYS A 125 -5.00 -14.50 5.10
N ILE A 126 -4.76 -13.19 5.18
CA ILE A 126 -3.54 -12.59 5.71
C ILE A 126 -3.89 -11.43 6.63
N PRO A 127 -3.06 -11.08 7.62
CA PRO A 127 -3.24 -9.88 8.43
C PRO A 127 -3.35 -8.61 7.57
N VAL A 128 -4.37 -7.79 7.86
CA VAL A 128 -4.57 -6.46 7.26
C VAL A 128 -4.72 -5.45 8.39
N TRP A 129 -4.05 -4.31 8.31
CA TRP A 129 -4.16 -3.24 9.31
C TRP A 129 -4.50 -1.90 8.67
N PRO A 130 -5.47 -1.14 9.21
CA PRO A 130 -6.47 -1.58 10.17
C PRO A 130 -7.40 -2.64 9.56
N THR A 131 -7.94 -3.55 10.39
CA THR A 131 -9.06 -4.42 10.03
C THR A 131 -10.29 -3.94 10.80
N ALA A 132 -11.39 -3.68 10.08
CA ALA A 132 -12.61 -3.10 10.66
C ALA A 132 -13.26 -3.96 11.75
N ASP A 133 -13.07 -5.28 11.70
CA ASP A 133 -13.70 -6.24 12.61
C ASP A 133 -12.98 -6.39 13.98
N VAL A 134 -11.91 -5.62 14.21
CA VAL A 134 -11.13 -5.63 15.47
C VAL A 134 -11.25 -4.26 16.13
N ILE A 135 -12.04 -4.18 17.21
CA ILE A 135 -12.34 -2.97 18.00
C ILE A 135 -11.86 -3.08 19.44
#